data_AF-A0A6G5A5T7-F1
#
_entry.id   AF-A0A6G5A5T7-F1
#
_cell.length_a   1.000
_cell.length_b   1.000
_cell.length_c   1.000
_cell.angle_alpha   90.00
_cell.angle_beta   90.00
_cell.angle_gamma   90.00
#
_symmetry.space_group_name_H-M   'P 1'
#
loop_
_entity.id
_entity.type
_entity.pdbx_description
1 polymer ?
#
loop_
_entity_poly.entity_id
_entity_poly.type
_entity_poly.pdbx_seq_one_letter_code
_entity_poly.pdbx_strand_id
1 'polypeptide(L)'
;MISYVKFICILVTVTAELRPRDPDAYAENKRHFPRQRLSAMTNLTETIYVLMRDYDLETPFDCLSAIKVKNYSENEYQYTLMARNKTKFISYNVNMTARITGNHSEPNSAYYEEVLGEGKMDHKLMTTNRHQNCFVFAVNRSSKGFGCIFAVTEDAADVRHPPRHCEYVYRKHCGNPSIVLYKDDCKRAAKQYRQSHRDHSSQ
;
A
#
# COMPACT_ATOMS: atom_id res chain seq x y z
N MET A 1 16.20 -30.04 -64.21
CA MET A 1 15.25 -29.81 -63.10
C MET A 1 16.07 -29.52 -61.85
N ILE A 2 16.15 -28.25 -61.42
CA ILE A 2 16.89 -27.85 -60.22
C ILE A 2 15.85 -27.54 -59.15
N SER A 3 15.83 -28.36 -58.10
CA SER A 3 14.88 -28.28 -56.99
C SER A 3 15.34 -27.22 -56.00
N TYR A 4 14.58 -26.12 -55.88
CA TYR A 4 14.83 -25.08 -54.88
C TYR A 4 14.22 -25.50 -53.55
N VAL A 5 15.06 -25.96 -52.62
CA VAL A 5 14.66 -26.15 -51.21
C VAL A 5 14.55 -24.76 -50.57
N LYS A 6 13.32 -24.25 -50.47
CA LYS A 6 13.03 -23.00 -49.73
C LYS A 6 13.15 -23.26 -48.23
N PHE A 7 14.28 -22.87 -47.64
CA PHE A 7 14.40 -22.70 -46.20
C PHE A 7 13.52 -21.52 -45.76
N ILE A 8 12.32 -21.82 -45.28
CA ILE A 8 11.48 -20.85 -44.58
C ILE A 8 12.08 -20.68 -43.18
N CYS A 9 12.93 -19.67 -43.02
CA CYS A 9 13.42 -19.26 -41.71
C CYS A 9 12.26 -18.55 -40.99
N ILE A 10 11.51 -19.29 -40.18
CA ILE A 10 10.46 -18.72 -39.33
C ILE A 10 11.17 -17.87 -38.28
N LEU A 11 11.15 -16.55 -38.47
CA LEU A 11 11.52 -15.58 -37.44
C LEU A 11 10.49 -15.71 -36.31
N VAL A 12 10.81 -16.50 -35.29
CA VAL A 12 10.07 -16.49 -34.03
C VAL A 12 10.38 -15.15 -33.38
N THR A 13 9.51 -14.16 -33.61
CA THR A 13 9.52 -12.94 -32.80
C THR A 13 9.17 -13.35 -31.38
N VAL A 14 10.18 -13.46 -30.52
CA VAL A 14 9.96 -13.60 -29.08
C VAL A 14 9.35 -12.28 -28.62
N THR A 15 8.02 -12.20 -28.64
CA THR A 15 7.31 -11.18 -27.88
C THR A 15 7.57 -11.50 -26.43
N ALA A 16 8.38 -10.69 -25.74
CA ALA A 16 8.44 -10.74 -24.29
C ALA A 16 7.04 -10.38 -23.79
N GLU A 17 6.21 -11.39 -23.53
CA GLU A 17 4.96 -11.19 -22.83
C GLU A 17 5.32 -10.54 -21.49
N LEU A 18 4.89 -9.30 -21.31
CA LEU A 18 4.94 -8.65 -20.01
C LEU A 18 4.11 -9.53 -19.09
N ARG A 19 4.79 -10.36 -18.28
CA ARG A 19 4.12 -11.21 -17.30
C ARG A 19 3.17 -10.31 -16.49
N PRO A 20 1.88 -10.68 -16.38
CA PRO A 20 0.96 -9.93 -15.55
C PRO A 20 1.56 -9.75 -14.16
N ARG A 21 1.54 -8.51 -13.67
CA ARG A 21 1.99 -8.23 -12.31
C ARG A 21 1.01 -8.87 -11.34
N ASP A 22 1.54 -9.62 -10.38
CA ASP A 22 0.75 -10.31 -9.37
C ASP A 22 1.26 -9.93 -7.97
N PRO A 23 0.69 -8.86 -7.37
CA PRO A 23 1.03 -8.44 -6.03
C PRO A 23 0.79 -9.52 -4.96
N ASP A 24 -0.26 -10.33 -5.13
CA ASP A 24 -0.64 -11.36 -4.18
C ASP A 24 0.37 -12.51 -4.17
N ALA A 25 0.80 -12.96 -5.36
CA ALA A 25 1.84 -13.98 -5.47
C ALA A 25 3.16 -13.54 -4.82
N TYR A 26 3.49 -12.24 -4.82
CA TYR A 26 4.64 -11.73 -4.08
C TYR A 26 4.39 -11.73 -2.55
N ALA A 27 3.20 -11.28 -2.11
CA ALA A 27 2.81 -11.27 -0.70
C ALA A 27 2.78 -12.67 -0.06
N GLU A 28 2.50 -13.70 -0.86
CA GLU A 28 2.42 -15.11 -0.42
C GLU A 28 3.70 -15.93 -0.69
N ASN A 29 4.75 -15.30 -1.22
CA ASN A 29 6.01 -15.98 -1.49
C ASN A 29 6.86 -16.13 -0.21
N LYS A 30 7.06 -17.40 0.21
CA LYS A 30 7.86 -17.77 1.40
C LYS A 30 9.25 -17.13 1.46
N ARG A 31 9.86 -16.81 0.30
CA ARG A 31 11.18 -16.14 0.23
C ARG A 31 11.16 -14.71 0.80
N HIS A 32 9.99 -14.10 0.94
CA HIS A 32 9.82 -12.71 1.38
C HIS A 32 9.24 -12.58 2.79
N PHE A 33 8.78 -13.68 3.41
CA PHE A 33 8.13 -13.70 4.73
C PHE A 33 8.90 -12.92 5.83
N PRO A 34 10.25 -12.97 5.91
CA PRO A 34 10.98 -12.18 6.91
C PRO A 34 10.77 -10.66 6.83
N ARG A 35 10.25 -10.14 5.72
CA ARG A 35 9.93 -8.72 5.50
C ARG A 35 8.43 -8.44 5.43
N GLN A 36 7.61 -9.41 5.82
CA GLN A 36 6.14 -9.36 5.69
C GLN A 36 5.46 -9.50 7.06
N ARG A 37 6.19 -9.27 8.14
CA ARG A 37 5.63 -9.22 9.50
C ARG A 37 4.91 -7.89 9.69
N LEU A 38 3.59 -7.93 9.88
CA LEU A 38 2.76 -6.74 10.03
C LEU A 38 3.12 -5.94 11.30
N SER A 39 3.73 -6.58 12.29
CA SER A 39 4.27 -5.93 13.50
C SER A 39 5.26 -4.80 13.19
N ALA A 40 5.95 -4.84 12.05
CA ALA A 40 6.78 -3.73 11.59
C ALA A 40 5.99 -2.43 11.39
N MET A 41 4.70 -2.53 11.04
CA MET A 41 3.79 -1.40 10.93
C MET A 41 3.03 -1.18 12.23
N THR A 42 2.47 -2.23 12.84
CA THR A 42 1.58 -2.08 14.00
C THR A 42 2.30 -1.68 15.28
N ASN A 43 3.62 -1.79 15.36
CA ASN A 43 4.41 -1.27 16.47
C ASN A 43 4.65 0.24 16.37
N LEU A 44 4.47 0.86 15.21
CA LEU A 44 4.66 2.30 15.02
C LEU A 44 3.60 3.11 15.77
N THR A 45 3.99 4.28 16.27
CA THR A 45 3.12 5.26 16.95
C THR A 45 2.97 6.56 16.16
N GLU A 46 3.68 6.68 15.04
CA GLU A 46 3.65 7.85 14.16
C GLU A 46 2.61 7.74 13.04
N THR A 47 2.45 8.82 12.27
CA THR A 47 1.59 8.83 11.08
C THR A 47 2.27 8.04 9.96
N ILE A 48 1.50 7.20 9.27
CA ILE A 48 1.91 6.57 8.02
C ILE A 48 1.20 7.28 6.87
N TYR A 49 1.93 7.70 5.84
CA TYR A 49 1.39 8.34 4.65
C TYR A 49 1.45 7.41 3.45
N VAL A 50 0.42 7.44 2.61
CA VAL A 50 0.42 6.77 1.30
C VAL A 50 1.10 7.68 0.29
N LEU A 51 2.23 7.25 -0.27
CA LEU A 51 2.89 7.95 -1.35
C LEU A 51 2.14 7.79 -2.67
N MET A 52 1.76 6.54 -2.98
CA MET A 52 1.10 6.21 -4.23
C MET A 52 0.33 4.89 -4.15
N ARG A 53 -0.63 4.73 -5.06
CA ARG A 53 -1.34 3.46 -5.32
C ARG A 53 -1.60 3.30 -6.81
N ASP A 54 -1.87 2.07 -7.26
CA ASP A 54 -2.09 1.72 -8.68
C ASP A 54 -3.56 1.40 -9.01
N TYR A 55 -4.47 1.79 -8.13
CA TYR A 55 -5.90 1.60 -8.29
C TYR A 55 -6.68 2.84 -7.87
N ASP A 56 -7.95 2.92 -8.29
CA ASP A 56 -8.84 4.06 -8.03
C ASP A 56 -8.12 5.39 -8.29
N LEU A 57 -7.58 5.45 -9.51
CA LEU A 57 -6.72 6.53 -10.03
C LEU A 57 -7.51 7.82 -10.23
N GLU A 58 -8.81 7.70 -10.51
CA GLU A 58 -9.74 8.83 -10.54
C GLU A 58 -10.26 9.09 -9.13
N THR A 59 -9.52 9.87 -8.36
CA THR A 59 -9.89 10.21 -6.99
C THR A 59 -9.72 11.71 -6.72
N PRO A 60 -10.66 12.35 -5.98
CA PRO A 60 -10.47 13.71 -5.51
C PRO A 60 -9.57 13.78 -4.27
N PHE A 61 -9.16 12.63 -3.74
CA PHE A 61 -8.47 12.52 -2.47
C PHE A 61 -6.95 12.47 -2.64
N ASP A 62 -6.24 13.23 -1.80
CA ASP A 62 -4.80 13.16 -1.62
C ASP A 62 -4.46 13.14 -0.11
N CYS A 63 -3.18 13.12 0.24
CA CYS A 63 -2.71 13.08 1.63
C CYS A 63 -3.32 11.95 2.48
N LEU A 64 -3.52 10.78 1.85
CA LEU A 64 -4.01 9.59 2.54
C LEU A 64 -3.02 9.21 3.64
N SER A 65 -3.53 9.05 4.85
CA SER A 65 -2.72 8.68 6.01
C SER A 65 -3.49 7.84 7.02
N ALA A 66 -2.73 7.13 7.84
CA ALA A 66 -3.24 6.34 8.94
C ALA A 66 -2.40 6.61 10.19
N ILE A 67 -3.04 6.72 11.35
CA ILE A 67 -2.36 6.78 12.64
C ILE A 67 -3.04 5.84 13.62
N LYS A 68 -2.24 5.06 14.34
CA LYS A 68 -2.74 4.17 15.39
C LYS A 68 -3.19 5.00 16.59
N VAL A 69 -4.45 4.87 16.98
CA VAL A 69 -5.01 5.60 18.14
C VAL A 69 -5.23 4.71 19.35
N LYS A 70 -5.42 3.40 19.13
CA LYS A 70 -5.58 2.43 20.22
C LYS A 70 -5.05 1.06 19.85
N ASN A 71 -4.50 0.37 20.84
CA ASN A 71 -4.25 -1.06 20.81
C ASN A 71 -5.26 -1.72 21.76
N TYR A 72 -6.16 -2.56 21.26
CA TYR A 72 -7.15 -3.26 22.07
C TYR A 72 -6.63 -4.59 22.58
N SER A 73 -5.92 -5.33 21.73
CA SER A 73 -5.34 -6.64 22.02
C SER A 73 -4.22 -6.95 21.02
N GLU A 74 -3.52 -8.08 21.18
CA GLU A 74 -2.36 -8.47 20.35
C GLU A 74 -2.56 -8.27 18.84
N ASN A 75 -3.76 -8.51 18.32
CA ASN A 75 -4.08 -8.42 16.90
C ASN A 75 -5.20 -7.44 16.56
N GLU A 76 -5.67 -6.63 17.50
CA GLU A 76 -6.77 -5.69 17.29
C GLU A 76 -6.38 -4.27 17.62
N TYR A 77 -6.52 -3.40 16.63
CA TYR A 77 -6.07 -2.03 16.70
C TYR A 77 -7.15 -1.08 16.20
N GLN A 78 -7.17 0.13 16.73
CA GLN A 78 -7.90 1.23 16.14
C GLN A 78 -6.93 2.17 15.42
N TYR A 79 -7.24 2.48 14.18
CA TYR A 79 -6.56 3.50 13.40
C TYR A 79 -7.54 4.61 13.04
N THR A 80 -7.05 5.84 13.01
CA THR A 80 -7.75 6.93 12.31
C THR A 80 -7.19 6.99 10.90
N LEU A 81 -8.06 6.79 9.90
CA LEU A 81 -7.75 7.07 8.51
C LEU A 81 -8.07 8.52 8.21
N MET A 82 -7.23 9.19 7.44
CA MET A 82 -7.45 10.57 7.00
C MET A 82 -7.17 10.69 5.51
N ALA A 83 -7.94 11.53 4.82
CA ALA A 83 -7.70 11.92 3.44
C ALA A 83 -8.10 13.38 3.25
N ARG A 84 -7.42 14.09 2.35
CA ARG A 84 -7.76 15.46 1.98
C ARG A 84 -8.50 15.48 0.65
N ASN A 85 -9.62 16.20 0.61
CA ASN A 85 -10.35 16.54 -0.59
C ASN A 85 -10.21 18.05 -0.83
N LYS A 86 -9.40 18.43 -1.82
CA LYS A 86 -8.98 19.81 -2.09
C LYS A 86 -8.29 20.43 -0.87
N THR A 87 -9.02 21.16 -0.03
CA THR A 87 -8.49 21.84 1.17
C THR A 87 -9.04 21.28 2.47
N LYS A 88 -10.07 20.43 2.42
CA LYS A 88 -10.73 19.86 3.60
C LYS A 88 -10.25 18.45 3.85
N PHE A 89 -10.00 18.11 5.10
CA PHE A 89 -9.76 16.72 5.50
C PHE A 89 -11.06 16.06 5.91
N ILE A 90 -11.15 14.77 5.59
CA ILE A 90 -12.09 13.84 6.19
C ILE A 90 -11.28 12.82 7.00
N SER A 91 -11.84 12.36 8.11
CA SER A 91 -11.23 11.33 8.92
C SER A 91 -12.28 10.48 9.61
N TYR A 92 -11.96 9.21 9.81
CA TYR A 92 -12.79 8.30 10.58
C TYR A 92 -11.95 7.19 11.19
N ASN A 93 -12.46 6.59 12.26
CA ASN A 93 -11.81 5.48 12.94
C ASN A 93 -12.21 4.15 12.32
N VAL A 94 -11.23 3.27 12.16
CA VAL A 94 -11.42 1.90 11.70
C VAL A 94 -10.84 0.93 12.71
N ASN A 95 -11.53 -0.19 12.90
CA ASN A 95 -11.00 -1.33 13.66
C ASN A 95 -10.27 -2.25 12.68
N MET A 96 -8.95 -2.32 12.82
CA MET A 96 -8.06 -3.15 12.04
C MET A 96 -7.70 -4.41 12.82
N THR A 97 -7.86 -5.56 12.17
CA THR A 97 -7.44 -6.86 12.69
C THR A 97 -6.21 -7.34 11.93
N ALA A 98 -5.13 -7.67 12.64
CA ALA A 98 -3.97 -8.31 12.05
C ALA A 98 -4.28 -9.78 11.78
N ARG A 99 -4.08 -10.24 10.54
CA ARG A 99 -4.41 -11.61 10.11
C ARG A 99 -3.20 -12.31 9.50
N ILE A 100 -3.21 -13.63 9.64
CA ILE A 100 -2.33 -14.54 8.91
C ILE A 100 -3.02 -14.90 7.60
N THR A 101 -2.29 -14.81 6.50
CA THR A 101 -2.74 -15.24 5.16
C THR A 101 -1.79 -16.28 4.59
N GLY A 102 -2.31 -17.10 3.67
CA GLY A 102 -1.57 -18.20 3.04
C GLY A 102 -0.82 -19.09 4.04
N ASN A 103 0.51 -19.17 3.87
CA ASN A 103 1.37 -20.05 4.67
C ASN A 103 2.22 -19.30 5.72
N HIS A 104 1.90 -18.04 6.01
CA HIS A 104 2.61 -17.26 7.02
C HIS A 104 2.45 -17.87 8.42
N SER A 105 3.45 -17.71 9.28
CA SER A 105 3.40 -18.14 10.69
C SER A 105 3.09 -16.98 11.65
N GLU A 106 3.12 -15.75 11.16
CA GLU A 106 2.88 -14.51 11.90
C GLU A 106 1.94 -13.62 11.08
N PRO A 107 1.18 -12.69 11.71
CA PRO A 107 0.31 -11.79 10.98
C PRO A 107 1.04 -10.98 9.91
N ASN A 108 0.54 -11.01 8.69
CA ASN A 108 1.09 -10.32 7.53
C ASN A 108 0.07 -9.41 6.82
N SER A 109 -1.21 -9.47 7.21
CA SER A 109 -2.29 -8.71 6.57
C SER A 109 -3.01 -7.81 7.57
N ALA A 110 -3.22 -6.55 7.19
CA ALA A 110 -4.12 -5.65 7.90
C ALA A 110 -5.53 -5.79 7.30
N TYR A 111 -6.49 -6.24 8.12
CA TYR A 111 -7.88 -6.42 7.71
C TYR A 111 -8.76 -5.31 8.27
N TYR A 112 -9.17 -4.38 7.42
CA TYR A 112 -9.98 -3.23 7.80
C TYR A 112 -10.79 -2.70 6.60
N GLU A 113 -11.68 -1.76 6.89
CA GLU A 113 -12.50 -1.08 5.88
C GLU A 113 -11.75 0.15 5.37
N GLU A 114 -11.18 0.08 4.16
CA GLU A 114 -10.45 1.20 3.53
C GLU A 114 -11.38 2.36 3.16
N VAL A 115 -12.61 2.05 2.78
CA VAL A 115 -13.65 3.01 2.39
C VAL A 115 -14.92 2.68 3.17
N LEU A 116 -15.41 3.66 3.91
CA LEU A 116 -16.60 3.51 4.76
C LEU A 116 -17.81 3.04 3.94
N GLY A 117 -18.41 1.91 4.35
CA GLY A 117 -19.56 1.28 3.71
C GLY A 117 -19.21 0.24 2.64
N GLU A 118 -17.93 0.09 2.25
CA GLU A 118 -17.50 -0.90 1.25
C GLU A 118 -17.08 -2.25 1.87
N GLY A 119 -17.05 -2.32 3.20
CA GLY A 119 -16.67 -3.52 3.93
C GLY A 119 -15.16 -3.70 4.08
N LYS A 120 -14.78 -4.71 4.87
CA LYS A 120 -13.38 -4.96 5.21
C LYS A 120 -12.68 -5.80 4.14
N MET A 121 -11.41 -5.50 3.89
CA MET A 121 -10.55 -6.25 2.97
C MET A 121 -9.14 -6.43 3.54
N ASP A 122 -8.42 -7.40 2.98
CA ASP A 122 -7.04 -7.70 3.34
C ASP A 122 -6.07 -6.77 2.61
N HIS A 123 -5.23 -6.07 3.38
CA HIS A 123 -4.05 -5.37 2.93
C HIS A 123 -2.83 -6.19 3.32
N LYS A 124 -2.44 -7.12 2.45
CA LYS A 124 -1.33 -8.05 2.69
C LYS A 124 0.00 -7.34 2.49
N LEU A 125 0.86 -7.34 3.51
CA LEU A 125 2.18 -6.74 3.44
C LEU A 125 3.03 -7.52 2.44
N MET A 126 3.37 -6.89 1.31
CA MET A 126 4.33 -7.42 0.34
C MET A 126 5.74 -7.25 0.87
N THR A 127 6.11 -6.07 1.37
CA THR A 127 7.44 -5.86 1.93
C THR A 127 7.48 -4.64 2.85
N THR A 128 8.38 -4.70 3.83
CA THR A 128 9.00 -3.53 4.45
C THR A 128 10.52 -3.54 4.22
N ASN A 129 11.23 -2.47 4.63
CA ASN A 129 12.69 -2.44 4.66
C ASN A 129 13.23 -2.69 6.09
N ARG A 130 14.55 -2.69 6.23
CA ARG A 130 15.21 -2.92 7.54
C ARG A 130 14.95 -1.80 8.57
N HIS A 131 14.68 -0.58 8.09
CA HIS A 131 14.36 0.56 8.95
C HIS A 131 12.89 0.63 9.33
N GLN A 132 12.05 -0.28 8.80
CA GLN A 132 10.61 -0.30 9.01
C GLN A 132 9.93 1.05 8.70
N ASN A 133 10.47 1.80 7.74
CA ASN A 133 10.00 3.13 7.38
C ASN A 133 9.25 3.18 6.03
N CYS A 134 9.00 2.01 5.44
CA CYS A 134 8.23 1.86 4.22
C CYS A 134 7.47 0.53 4.20
N PHE A 135 6.34 0.53 3.52
CA PHE A 135 5.44 -0.62 3.42
C PHE A 135 4.81 -0.66 2.03
N VAL A 136 4.86 -1.82 1.39
CA VAL A 136 4.09 -2.08 0.17
C VAL A 136 3.04 -3.12 0.50
N PHE A 137 1.77 -2.84 0.21
CA PHE A 137 0.66 -3.76 0.44
C PHE A 137 0.05 -4.19 -0.88
N ALA A 138 -0.32 -5.47 -0.97
CA ALA A 138 -1.26 -5.98 -1.96
C ALA A 138 -2.67 -5.89 -1.35
N VAL A 139 -3.61 -5.31 -2.10
CA VAL A 139 -4.98 -5.07 -1.65
C VAL A 139 -5.92 -5.86 -2.54
N ASN A 140 -6.71 -6.76 -1.94
CA ASN A 140 -7.72 -7.53 -2.67
C ASN A 140 -8.96 -6.67 -2.92
N ARG A 141 -9.20 -6.30 -4.18
CA ARG A 141 -10.34 -5.46 -4.58
C ARG A 141 -11.48 -6.29 -5.18
N SER A 142 -11.66 -7.50 -4.67
CA SER A 142 -12.73 -8.42 -5.08
C SER A 142 -12.72 -8.65 -6.61
N SER A 143 -13.80 -8.30 -7.31
CA SER A 143 -13.92 -8.48 -8.77
C SER A 143 -12.95 -7.61 -9.60
N LYS A 144 -12.30 -6.61 -8.99
CA LYS A 144 -11.34 -5.72 -9.67
C LYS A 144 -9.89 -6.23 -9.59
N GLY A 145 -9.66 -7.41 -9.01
CA GLY A 145 -8.33 -8.00 -8.86
C GLY A 145 -7.52 -7.37 -7.71
N PHE A 146 -6.20 -7.50 -7.77
CA PHE A 146 -5.29 -6.94 -6.77
C PHE A 146 -4.73 -5.59 -7.20
N GLY A 147 -4.68 -4.65 -6.27
CA GLY A 147 -3.93 -3.41 -6.38
C GLY A 147 -2.83 -3.33 -5.32
N CYS A 148 -2.04 -2.25 -5.37
CA CYS A 148 -0.98 -1.97 -4.43
C CYS A 148 -1.08 -0.59 -3.80
N ILE A 149 -0.70 -0.51 -2.53
CA ILE A 149 -0.40 0.73 -1.81
C ILE A 149 1.10 0.77 -1.51
N PHE A 150 1.75 1.91 -1.76
CA PHE A 150 3.08 2.21 -1.23
C PHE A 150 2.95 3.30 -0.16
N ALA A 151 3.18 2.92 1.09
CA ALA A 151 3.14 3.79 2.26
C ALA A 151 4.52 3.93 2.94
N VAL A 152 4.70 5.02 3.66
CA VAL A 152 5.94 5.35 4.38
C VAL A 152 5.63 6.02 5.71
N THR A 153 6.59 6.00 6.62
CA THR A 153 6.49 6.76 7.89
C THR A 153 6.55 8.26 7.66
N GLU A 154 6.17 9.05 8.67
CA GLU A 154 6.09 10.50 8.60
C GLU A 154 7.44 11.16 8.32
N ASP A 155 8.52 10.58 8.84
CA ASP A 155 9.89 11.05 8.57
C ASP A 155 10.41 10.64 7.19
N ALA A 156 9.89 9.55 6.62
CA ALA A 156 10.27 9.09 5.27
C ALA A 156 9.44 9.73 4.15
N ALA A 157 8.33 10.39 4.48
CA ALA A 157 7.42 10.99 3.50
C ALA A 157 7.97 12.28 2.86
N ASP A 158 8.66 13.12 3.64
CA ASP A 158 9.24 14.40 3.17
C ASP A 158 10.62 14.23 2.49
N VAL A 159 11.14 12.99 2.44
CA VAL A 159 12.47 12.74 1.86
C VAL A 159 12.37 12.77 0.34
N ARG A 160 13.30 13.48 -0.31
CA ARG A 160 13.36 13.64 -1.78
C ARG A 160 13.23 12.33 -2.57
N HIS A 161 13.68 11.22 -2.00
CA HIS A 161 13.59 9.90 -2.61
C HIS A 161 12.98 8.89 -1.63
N PRO A 162 11.91 8.16 -2.04
CA PRO A 162 11.34 7.09 -1.23
C PRO A 162 12.36 6.00 -0.89
N PRO A 163 12.14 5.21 0.16
CA PRO A 163 13.03 4.10 0.49
C PRO A 163 13.17 3.09 -0.66
N ARG A 164 14.38 3.01 -1.23
CA ARG A 164 14.70 2.28 -2.48
C ARG A 164 14.17 0.86 -2.55
N HIS A 165 14.22 0.10 -1.45
CA HIS A 165 13.76 -1.30 -1.43
C HIS A 165 12.25 -1.42 -1.69
N CYS A 166 11.43 -0.62 -0.99
CA CYS A 166 9.99 -0.63 -1.20
C CYS A 166 9.62 -0.07 -2.57
N GLU A 167 10.30 0.99 -3.02
CA GLU A 167 10.11 1.54 -4.36
C GLU A 167 10.41 0.49 -5.46
N TYR A 168 11.50 -0.25 -5.33
CA TYR A 168 11.85 -1.33 -6.26
C TYR A 168 10.76 -2.41 -6.31
N VAL A 169 10.31 -2.89 -5.15
CA VAL A 169 9.27 -3.93 -5.07
C VAL A 169 7.96 -3.41 -5.66
N TYR A 170 7.54 -2.19 -5.32
CA TYR A 170 6.36 -1.56 -5.88
C TYR A 170 6.45 -1.46 -7.40
N ARG A 171 7.48 -0.83 -7.96
CA ARG A 171 7.60 -0.66 -9.43
C ARG A 171 7.66 -1.99 -10.20
N LYS A 172 8.22 -3.03 -9.59
CA LYS A 172 8.38 -4.34 -10.23
C LYS A 172 7.10 -5.19 -10.16
N HIS A 173 6.39 -5.16 -9.04
CA HIS A 173 5.27 -6.05 -8.76
C HIS A 173 3.90 -5.36 -8.75
N CYS A 174 3.87 -4.03 -8.81
CA CYS A 174 2.67 -3.21 -8.83
C CYS A 174 2.57 -2.41 -10.15
N GLY A 175 1.33 -2.10 -10.50
CA GLY A 175 0.90 -1.63 -11.80
C GLY A 175 1.34 -0.21 -12.16
N ASN A 176 1.36 0.03 -13.47
CA ASN A 176 1.12 1.34 -14.06
C ASN A 176 -0.27 1.26 -14.74
N PRO A 177 -1.10 2.32 -14.65
CA PRO A 177 -0.76 3.61 -14.05
C PRO A 177 -0.78 3.59 -12.51
N SER A 178 -0.01 4.47 -11.89
CA SER A 178 -0.10 4.78 -10.46
C SER A 178 -0.42 6.26 -10.26
N ILE A 179 -1.12 6.58 -9.17
CA ILE A 179 -1.37 7.97 -8.75
C ILE A 179 -0.50 8.31 -7.55
N VAL A 180 0.18 9.45 -7.60
CA VAL A 180 0.89 10.03 -6.46
C VAL A 180 -0.11 10.77 -5.58
N LEU A 181 -0.22 10.36 -4.32
CA LEU A 181 -1.18 10.86 -3.35
C LEU A 181 -0.53 11.75 -2.29
N TYR A 182 0.77 11.61 -2.07
CA TYR A 182 1.51 12.48 -1.16
C TYR A 182 1.98 13.75 -1.87
N LYS A 183 1.83 14.89 -1.20
CA LYS A 183 2.27 16.22 -1.63
C LYS A 183 3.05 16.86 -0.48
N ASP A 184 3.97 17.76 -0.81
CA ASP A 184 4.88 18.40 0.16
C ASP A 184 4.16 19.17 1.30
N ASP A 185 2.87 19.49 1.13
CA ASP A 185 2.07 20.16 2.15
C ASP A 185 1.21 19.23 3.01
N CYS A 186 1.16 17.92 2.70
CA CYS A 186 0.29 16.96 3.38
C CYS A 186 0.53 16.91 4.89
N LYS A 187 1.79 16.83 5.32
CA LYS A 187 2.16 16.75 6.74
C LYS A 187 1.75 18.01 7.51
N ARG A 188 2.05 19.18 6.95
CA ARG A 188 1.67 20.48 7.54
C ARG A 188 0.15 20.62 7.65
N ALA A 189 -0.57 20.31 6.57
CA ALA A 189 -2.02 20.45 6.51
C ALA A 189 -2.74 19.46 7.45
N ALA A 190 -2.25 18.20 7.53
CA ALA A 190 -2.79 17.21 8.46
C ALA A 190 -2.57 17.62 9.92
N LYS A 191 -1.40 18.19 10.26
CA LYS A 191 -1.13 18.71 11.61
C LYS A 191 -2.11 19.82 12.00
N GLN A 192 -2.34 20.79 11.11
CA GLN A 192 -3.28 21.88 11.34
C GLN A 192 -4.71 21.37 11.58
N TYR A 193 -5.17 20.42 10.78
CA TYR A 193 -6.49 19.79 10.94
C TYR A 193 -6.64 19.10 12.31
N ARG A 194 -5.64 18.30 12.73
CA ARG A 194 -5.69 17.60 14.01
C ARG A 194 -5.72 18.55 15.20
N GLN A 195 -5.03 19.69 15.10
CA GLN A 195 -5.01 20.70 16.15
C GLN A 195 -6.40 21.34 16.32
N SER A 196 -7.03 21.78 15.22
CA SER A 196 -8.36 22.39 15.29
C SER A 196 -9.44 21.45 15.82
N HIS A 197 -9.35 20.14 15.56
CA HIS A 197 -10.32 19.15 16.04
C HIS A 197 -10.13 18.77 17.51
N ARG A 198 -8.90 18.83 18.04
CA ARG A 198 -8.66 18.66 19.49
C ARG A 198 -9.26 19.82 20.29
N ASP A 199 -9.10 21.04 19.78
CA ASP A 199 -9.60 22.23 20.46
C ASP A 199 -11.14 22.26 20.53
N HIS A 200 -11.83 21.68 19.54
CA HIS A 200 -13.30 21.56 19.52
C HIS A 200 -13.83 20.36 20.33
N SER A 201 -13.00 19.37 20.66
CA SER A 201 -13.43 18.20 21.48
C SER A 201 -13.27 18.45 22.98
N SER A 202 -12.77 19.63 23.37
CA SER A 202 -12.45 20.01 24.75
C SER A 202 -13.35 21.13 25.30
N GLN A 203 -14.42 21.47 24.58
CA GLN A 203 -15.53 22.35 25.00
C GLN A 203 -16.83 21.54 25.04
#